data_AF-A0A7W0TT27-F1
#
_entry.id   AF-A0A7W0TT27-F1
#
_cell.length_a   1.000
_cell.length_b   1.000
_cell.length_c   1.000
_cell.angle_alpha   90.00
_cell.angle_beta   90.00
_cell.angle_gamma   90.00
#
_symmetry.space_group_name_H-M   'P 1'
#
loop_
_entity.id
_entity.type
_entity.pdbx_description
1 polymer ?
#
loop_
_entity_poly.entity_id
_entity_poly.type
_entity_poly.pdbx_seq_one_letter_code
_entity_poly.pdbx_strand_id
1 'polypeptide(L)'
;MYEQRDRVARLPWVLRAVLAVFVLAWLFGPYTLRSTVPVWLPFLIALGLELHFVIGAFRPARGRRPDPGPQAVDRERYGYEGEGDDLLLVRDGGEELWIPHAGETDSELEAAIAAARERAEQEAYAAVVAVEAPAHPWSRLSRFLAGLGVIAALALILWVAERRTGWDALDAATRAEATARFSAEASRVAGKPVTIRCDESGDYVGPVQHADGVATVGGELAYLTPDRCQDLYRLAFKDEVRPSQTARALAVLAHEAWHLRGVRDEGTTECYALQSGVEMGRRLGLSESTARQLMRQQLTENALRAGASREYRVSPDCGDGGPLDLNRGSARFP
;
A
#
# COMPACT_ATOMS: atom_id res chain seq x y z
N MET A 1 -26.79 -3.12 25.48
CA MET A 1 -26.50 -1.90 24.66
C MET A 1 -25.10 -1.30 24.88
N TYR A 2 -24.35 -1.66 25.94
CA TYR A 2 -22.99 -1.17 26.18
C TYR A 2 -21.92 -1.77 25.23
N GLU A 3 -22.07 -3.03 24.83
CA GLU A 3 -21.07 -3.75 24.04
C GLU A 3 -20.92 -3.29 22.58
N GLN A 4 -21.96 -2.61 22.05
CA GLN A 4 -21.99 -2.12 20.67
C GLN A 4 -21.22 -0.79 20.51
N ARG A 5 -21.13 0.01 21.57
CA ARG A 5 -20.37 1.28 21.58
C ARG A 5 -18.86 1.06 21.57
N ASP A 6 -18.37 0.02 22.26
CA ASP A 6 -16.95 -0.32 22.31
C ASP A 6 -16.41 -0.88 20.99
N ARG A 7 -17.23 -1.62 20.24
CA ARG A 7 -16.85 -2.15 18.92
C ARG A 7 -16.58 -1.04 17.89
N VAL A 8 -17.39 0.02 17.90
CA VAL A 8 -17.26 1.15 16.97
C VAL A 8 -16.03 2.02 17.29
N ALA A 9 -15.64 2.14 18.55
CA ALA A 9 -14.42 2.84 18.96
C ALA A 9 -13.12 2.08 18.61
N ARG A 10 -13.17 0.75 18.53
CA ARG A 10 -11.99 -0.11 18.22
C ARG A 10 -11.73 -0.28 16.72
N LEU A 11 -12.76 -0.19 15.89
CA LEU A 11 -12.66 -0.39 14.43
C LEU A 11 -11.60 0.49 13.72
N PRO A 12 -11.47 1.79 14.04
CA PRO A 12 -10.47 2.66 13.39
C PRO A 12 -9.03 2.33 13.81
N TRP A 13 -8.84 1.81 15.03
CA TRP A 13 -7.52 1.39 15.50
C TRP A 13 -7.11 0.06 14.86
N VAL A 14 -8.05 -0.87 14.73
CA VAL A 14 -7.85 -2.14 14.01
C VAL A 14 -7.51 -1.87 12.54
N LEU A 15 -8.23 -0.97 11.86
CA LEU A 15 -7.92 -0.58 10.48
C LEU A 15 -6.50 -0.01 10.33
N ARG A 16 -6.06 0.83 11.26
CA ARG A 16 -4.68 1.38 11.26
C ARG A 16 -3.64 0.30 11.51
N ALA A 17 -3.89 -0.60 12.46
CA ALA A 17 -3.00 -1.73 12.72
C ALA A 17 -2.90 -2.66 11.51
N VAL A 18 -4.03 -2.96 10.86
CA VAL A 18 -4.07 -3.75 9.62
C VAL A 18 -3.33 -3.04 8.49
N LEU A 19 -3.49 -1.73 8.33
CA LEU A 19 -2.75 -0.95 7.34
C LEU A 19 -1.24 -0.94 7.60
N ALA A 20 -0.83 -0.78 8.85
CA ALA A 20 0.59 -0.82 9.23
C ALA A 20 1.20 -2.21 8.97
N VAL A 21 0.49 -3.28 9.35
CA VAL A 21 0.90 -4.66 9.04
C VAL A 21 0.93 -4.89 7.53
N PHE A 22 -0.03 -4.35 6.78
CA PHE A 22 -0.05 -4.44 5.32
C PHE A 22 1.14 -3.69 4.70
N VAL A 23 1.47 -2.49 5.15
CA VAL A 23 2.64 -1.73 4.66
C VAL A 23 3.95 -2.47 4.97
N LEU A 24 4.08 -3.02 6.18
CA LEU A 24 5.23 -3.85 6.54
C LEU A 24 5.30 -5.12 5.68
N ALA A 25 4.18 -5.82 5.51
CA ALA A 25 4.09 -6.99 4.66
C ALA A 25 4.30 -6.66 3.17
N TRP A 26 3.95 -5.47 2.71
CA TRP A 26 4.22 -4.99 1.37
C TRP A 26 5.72 -4.66 1.20
N LEU A 27 6.32 -4.01 2.20
CA LEU A 27 7.73 -3.64 2.20
C LEU A 27 8.67 -4.86 2.23
N PHE A 28 8.38 -5.82 3.11
CA PHE A 28 9.19 -7.03 3.31
C PHE A 28 8.67 -8.24 2.53
N GLY A 29 7.59 -8.06 1.77
CA GLY A 29 6.88 -9.14 1.10
C GLY A 29 7.43 -9.55 -0.27
N PRO A 30 6.82 -10.59 -0.86
CA PRO A 30 7.18 -11.10 -2.17
C PRO A 30 7.01 -10.02 -3.24
N TYR A 31 7.84 -10.10 -4.28
CA TYR A 31 7.88 -9.14 -5.40
C TYR A 31 6.51 -8.86 -6.02
N THR A 32 5.63 -9.87 -6.06
CA THR A 32 4.24 -9.76 -6.57
C THR A 32 3.38 -8.75 -5.82
N LEU A 33 3.60 -8.56 -4.52
CA LEU A 33 2.86 -7.58 -3.71
C LEU A 33 3.32 -6.15 -4.02
N ARG A 34 4.63 -5.95 -4.24
CA ARG A 34 5.23 -4.66 -4.59
C ARG A 34 4.94 -4.23 -6.02
N SER A 35 4.85 -5.17 -6.95
CA SER A 35 4.53 -4.87 -8.35
C SER A 35 3.05 -4.56 -8.59
N THR A 36 2.14 -5.08 -7.75
CA THR A 36 0.69 -4.91 -7.94
C THR A 36 0.15 -3.65 -7.28
N VAL A 37 0.76 -3.20 -6.18
CA VAL A 37 0.28 -2.06 -5.39
C VAL A 37 1.31 -0.93 -5.49
N PRO A 38 1.00 0.17 -6.21
CA PRO A 38 1.91 1.30 -6.32
C PRO A 38 2.26 1.89 -4.96
N VAL A 39 3.51 2.33 -4.79
CA VAL A 39 4.01 2.83 -3.50
C VAL A 39 3.16 3.95 -2.92
N TRP A 40 2.51 4.77 -3.75
CA TRP A 40 1.65 5.88 -3.32
C TRP A 40 0.27 5.44 -2.78
N LEU A 41 -0.23 4.26 -3.15
CA LEU A 41 -1.57 3.79 -2.80
C LEU A 41 -1.76 3.59 -1.28
N PRO A 42 -0.84 2.93 -0.55
CA PRO A 42 -0.93 2.81 0.91
C PRO A 42 -0.91 4.18 1.61
N PHE A 43 -0.12 5.14 1.10
CA PHE A 43 -0.07 6.49 1.65
C PHE A 43 -1.37 7.27 1.38
N LEU A 44 -2.00 7.12 0.21
CA LEU A 44 -3.31 7.70 -0.06
C LEU A 44 -4.41 7.08 0.81
N ILE A 45 -4.37 5.76 1.06
CA ILE A 45 -5.32 5.10 1.97
C ILE A 45 -5.13 5.61 3.40
N ALA A 46 -3.89 5.75 3.86
CA ALA A 46 -3.57 6.33 5.17
C ALA A 46 -4.07 7.78 5.28
N LEU A 47 -3.81 8.61 4.27
CA LEU A 47 -4.26 9.99 4.20
C LEU A 47 -5.79 10.09 4.18
N GLY A 48 -6.45 9.22 3.41
CA GLY A 48 -7.91 9.14 3.33
C GLY A 48 -8.57 8.77 4.66
N LEU A 49 -7.97 7.86 5.42
CA LEU A 49 -8.44 7.49 6.76
C LEU A 49 -8.34 8.66 7.76
N GLU A 50 -7.26 9.42 7.70
CA GLU A 50 -7.09 10.61 8.54
C GLU A 50 -8.04 11.75 8.12
N LEU A 51 -8.22 11.98 6.82
CA LEU A 51 -9.19 12.94 6.29
C LEU A 51 -10.63 12.58 6.66
N HIS A 52 -11.01 11.30 6.60
CA HIS A 52 -12.35 10.84 6.98
C HIS A 52 -12.66 11.13 8.46
N PHE A 53 -11.67 10.94 9.34
CA PHE A 53 -11.80 11.25 10.76
C PHE A 53 -12.01 12.76 11.00
N VAL A 54 -11.27 13.60 10.28
CA VAL A 54 -11.36 15.06 10.39
C VAL A 54 -12.69 15.58 9.80
N ILE A 55 -13.10 15.12 8.62
CA ILE A 55 -14.35 15.54 7.96
C ILE A 55 -15.58 15.07 8.75
N GLY A 56 -15.52 13.86 9.33
CA GLY A 56 -16.57 13.36 10.22
C GLY A 56 -16.75 14.23 11.47
N ALA A 57 -15.69 14.87 11.96
CA ALA A 57 -15.72 15.75 13.12
C ALA A 57 -16.27 17.16 12.84
N PHE A 58 -16.25 17.61 11.58
CA PHE A 58 -16.82 18.90 11.16
C PHE A 58 -18.29 18.83 10.76
N ARG A 59 -18.90 17.63 10.72
CA ARG A 59 -20.35 17.52 10.52
C ARG A 59 -21.07 17.93 11.81
N PRO A 60 -22.01 18.90 11.77
CA PRO A 60 -22.81 19.25 12.93
C PRO A 60 -23.56 18.01 13.42
N ALA A 61 -23.55 17.79 14.74
CA ALA A 61 -24.37 16.74 15.35
C ALA A 61 -25.82 16.98 14.94
N ARG A 62 -26.46 16.01 14.28
CA ARG A 62 -27.91 16.08 14.03
C ARG A 62 -28.56 16.27 15.40
N GLY A 63 -29.28 17.38 15.55
CA GLY A 63 -30.01 17.70 16.78
C GLY A 63 -30.79 16.47 17.24
N ARG A 64 -30.72 16.18 18.55
CA ARG A 64 -31.45 15.08 19.19
C ARG A 64 -32.91 15.21 18.75
N ARG A 65 -33.41 14.29 17.91
CA ARG A 65 -34.84 14.23 17.64
C ARG A 65 -35.52 13.89 18.97
N PRO A 66 -36.57 14.64 19.39
CA PRO A 66 -37.40 14.23 20.51
C PRO A 66 -37.82 12.78 20.29
N ASP A 67 -37.74 11.97 21.34
CA ASP A 67 -38.10 10.56 21.26
C ASP A 67 -39.57 10.48 20.82
N PRO A 68 -39.89 9.85 19.67
CA PRO A 68 -41.28 9.66 19.30
C PRO A 68 -41.83 8.66 20.31
N GLY A 69 -42.71 9.13 21.20
CA GLY A 69 -43.32 8.30 22.24
C GLY A 69 -43.98 7.01 21.71
N PRO A 70 -44.48 6.16 22.61
CA PRO A 70 -44.96 4.82 22.27
C PRO A 70 -46.02 4.84 21.16
N GLN A 71 -45.89 3.89 20.21
CA GLN A 71 -46.76 3.81 19.03
C GLN A 71 -48.19 3.43 19.42
N ALA A 72 -49.17 3.77 18.58
CA ALA A 72 -50.59 3.53 18.87
C ALA A 72 -50.90 2.06 19.23
N VAL A 73 -50.23 1.12 18.57
CA VAL A 73 -50.40 -0.32 18.85
C VAL A 73 -49.88 -0.74 20.23
N ASP A 74 -48.86 -0.06 20.76
CA ASP A 74 -48.33 -0.29 22.10
C ASP A 74 -49.27 0.29 23.16
N ARG A 75 -49.95 1.40 22.84
CA ARG A 75 -50.95 2.01 23.72
C ARG A 75 -52.15 1.11 23.94
N GLU A 76 -52.65 0.51 22.86
CA GLU A 76 -53.78 -0.42 22.90
C GLU A 76 -53.43 -1.77 23.55
N ARG A 77 -52.21 -2.27 23.36
CA ARG A 77 -51.81 -3.59 23.85
C ARG A 77 -51.43 -3.64 25.32
N TYR A 78 -50.82 -2.58 25.83
CA TYR A 78 -50.28 -2.53 27.20
C TYR A 78 -51.15 -1.72 28.16
N GLY A 79 -52.31 -1.24 27.72
CA GLY A 79 -53.27 -0.56 28.60
C GLY A 79 -52.79 0.84 29.02
N TYR A 80 -52.40 1.67 28.07
CA TYR A 80 -52.25 3.12 28.30
C TYR A 80 -53.62 3.85 28.21
N GLU A 81 -54.71 3.18 28.59
CA GLU A 81 -56.04 3.77 28.75
C GLU A 81 -56.32 3.94 30.24
N GLY A 82 -56.24 5.18 30.73
CA GLY A 82 -56.65 5.55 32.09
C GLY A 82 -55.53 5.87 33.07
N GLU A 83 -54.70 6.87 32.74
CA GLU A 83 -54.04 7.82 33.67
C GLU A 83 -53.18 8.72 32.78
N GLY A 84 -53.85 9.50 31.92
CA GLY A 84 -53.26 10.76 31.51
C GLY A 84 -53.36 11.64 32.74
N ASP A 85 -52.24 12.08 33.28
CA ASP A 85 -52.22 13.24 34.17
C ASP A 85 -53.09 14.31 33.49
N ASP A 86 -54.26 14.60 34.04
CA ASP A 86 -55.03 15.79 33.69
C ASP A 86 -54.19 16.97 34.18
N LEU A 87 -53.20 17.34 33.37
CA LEU A 87 -52.31 18.45 33.65
C LEU A 87 -53.15 19.72 33.57
N LEU A 88 -53.35 20.34 34.72
CA LEU A 88 -54.02 21.62 34.81
C LEU A 88 -53.02 22.70 34.41
N LEU A 89 -53.36 23.46 33.37
CA LEU A 89 -52.62 24.66 33.00
C LEU A 89 -53.00 25.77 33.97
N VAL A 90 -52.14 26.04 34.95
CA VAL A 90 -52.32 27.15 35.89
C VAL A 90 -51.53 28.35 35.39
N ARG A 91 -52.22 29.49 35.29
CA ARG A 91 -51.63 30.76 34.90
C ARG A 91 -51.55 31.65 36.14
N ASP A 92 -50.39 31.61 36.79
CA ASP A 92 -50.09 32.40 37.99
C ASP A 92 -48.96 33.40 37.67
N GLY A 93 -49.13 34.66 38.07
CA GLY A 93 -48.10 35.71 37.91
C GLY A 93 -47.59 36.00 36.48
N GLY A 94 -48.19 35.43 35.43
CA GLY A 94 -47.74 35.55 34.04
C GLY A 94 -46.94 34.34 33.51
N GLU A 95 -46.74 33.30 34.32
CA GLU A 95 -46.10 32.04 33.93
C GLU A 95 -47.16 30.96 33.61
N GLU A 96 -46.87 30.10 32.64
CA GLU A 96 -47.70 28.95 32.27
C GLU A 96 -47.09 27.68 32.88
N LEU A 97 -47.70 27.15 33.93
CA LEU A 97 -47.21 25.97 34.66
C LEU A 97 -48.17 24.79 34.48
N TRP A 98 -47.64 23.63 34.09
CA TRP A 98 -48.39 22.39 33.93
C TRP A 98 -48.26 21.54 35.20
N ILE A 99 -49.39 21.32 35.89
CA ILE A 99 -49.40 20.72 37.22
C ILE A 99 -50.26 19.45 37.20
N PRO A 100 -49.77 18.31 37.73
CA PRO A 100 -50.59 17.11 37.89
C PRO A 100 -51.78 17.40 38.81
N HIS A 101 -53.00 17.04 38.40
CA HIS A 101 -54.19 17.20 39.25
C HIS A 101 -54.09 16.29 40.49
N ALA A 102 -53.57 16.81 41.59
CA ALA A 102 -53.40 16.10 42.84
C ALA A 102 -54.19 16.77 43.97
N GLY A 103 -55.48 16.45 44.10
CA GLY A 103 -56.27 16.75 45.30
C GLY A 103 -57.35 17.83 45.16
N GLU A 104 -58.40 17.72 45.96
CA GLU A 104 -59.60 18.57 45.95
C GLU A 104 -59.41 19.90 46.73
N THR A 105 -58.23 20.16 47.32
CA THR A 105 -58.02 21.28 48.26
C THR A 105 -56.98 22.31 47.79
N ASP A 106 -57.22 23.59 48.10
CA ASP A 106 -56.35 24.72 47.68
C ASP A 106 -54.89 24.58 48.17
N SER A 107 -54.66 23.97 49.35
CA SER A 107 -53.30 23.79 49.89
C SER A 107 -52.48 22.75 49.15
N GLU A 108 -53.12 21.73 48.58
CA GLU A 108 -52.43 20.69 47.80
C GLU A 108 -52.02 21.24 46.42
N LEU A 109 -52.86 22.11 45.84
CA LEU A 109 -52.56 22.82 44.60
C LEU A 109 -51.35 23.75 44.75
N GLU A 110 -51.28 24.55 45.82
CA GLU A 110 -50.13 25.44 46.10
C GLU A 110 -48.82 24.66 46.27
N ALA A 111 -48.86 23.50 46.95
CA ALA A 111 -47.69 22.64 47.09
C ALA A 111 -47.23 22.06 45.74
N ALA A 112 -48.18 21.73 44.86
CA ALA A 112 -47.90 21.22 43.53
C ALA A 112 -47.31 22.31 42.60
N ILE A 113 -47.79 23.56 42.71
CA ILE A 113 -47.20 24.74 42.02
C ILE A 113 -45.73 24.92 42.44
N ALA A 114 -45.46 24.91 43.75
CA ALA A 114 -44.11 25.09 44.26
C ALA A 114 -43.13 24.00 43.78
N ALA A 115 -43.54 22.73 43.83
CA ALA A 115 -42.72 21.61 43.38
C ALA A 115 -42.43 21.64 41.87
N ALA A 116 -43.38 22.13 41.06
CA ALA A 116 -43.20 22.28 39.62
C ALA A 116 -42.20 23.40 39.29
N ARG A 117 -42.22 24.53 40.02
CA ARG A 117 -41.21 25.59 39.88
C ARG A 117 -39.80 25.10 40.20
N GLU A 118 -39.60 24.38 41.30
CA GLU A 118 -38.28 23.84 41.67
C GLU A 118 -37.71 22.90 40.59
N ARG A 119 -38.54 22.05 39.99
CA ARG A 119 -38.10 21.17 38.89
C ARG A 119 -37.72 21.97 37.65
N ALA A 120 -38.52 22.97 37.28
CA ALA A 120 -38.23 23.83 36.13
C ALA A 120 -36.89 24.59 36.31
N GLU A 121 -36.61 25.08 37.52
CA GLU A 121 -35.34 25.72 37.85
C GLU A 121 -34.14 24.74 37.80
N GLN A 122 -34.32 23.52 38.31
CA GLN A 122 -33.29 22.48 38.27
C GLN A 122 -32.97 22.03 36.83
N GLU A 123 -34.01 21.88 36.00
CA GLU A 123 -33.87 21.56 34.57
C GLU A 123 -33.19 22.70 33.80
N ALA A 124 -33.57 23.94 34.07
CA ALA A 124 -32.94 25.13 33.49
C ALA A 124 -31.45 25.21 33.89
N TYR A 125 -31.12 24.97 35.17
CA TYR A 125 -29.75 24.95 35.65
C TYR A 125 -28.93 23.82 35.02
N ALA A 126 -29.48 22.59 34.93
CA ALA A 126 -28.84 21.46 34.29
C ALA A 126 -28.60 21.69 32.79
N ALA A 127 -29.54 22.35 32.10
CA ALA A 127 -29.39 22.73 30.70
C ALA A 127 -28.26 23.75 30.50
N VAL A 128 -28.13 24.75 31.39
CA VAL A 128 -27.04 25.73 31.34
C VAL A 128 -25.68 25.06 31.59
N VAL A 129 -25.57 24.17 32.58
CA VAL A 129 -24.32 23.43 32.89
C VAL A 129 -23.91 22.48 31.75
N ALA A 130 -24.85 21.84 31.06
CA ALA A 130 -24.56 20.92 29.96
C ALA A 130 -24.03 21.63 28.70
N VAL A 131 -24.37 22.90 28.49
CA VAL A 131 -23.92 23.70 27.35
C VAL A 131 -22.46 24.15 27.50
N GLU A 132 -21.95 24.22 28.73
CA GLU A 132 -20.64 24.82 29.02
C GLU A 132 -19.44 23.88 28.96
N ALA A 133 -19.60 22.56 28.79
CA ALA A 133 -18.44 21.66 28.71
C ALA A 133 -17.64 21.91 27.40
N PRO A 134 -16.46 22.57 27.45
CA PRO A 134 -15.75 22.91 26.25
C PRO A 134 -15.10 21.65 25.69
N ALA A 135 -15.58 21.21 24.54
CA ALA A 135 -15.09 20.03 23.88
C ALA A 135 -13.66 20.30 23.34
N HIS A 136 -12.64 20.01 24.14
CA HIS A 136 -11.24 20.44 23.92
C HIS A 136 -10.70 20.09 22.52
N PRO A 137 -10.52 21.09 21.62
CA PRO A 137 -10.13 20.85 20.21
C PRO A 137 -8.66 20.43 20.08
N TRP A 138 -7.84 20.75 21.08
CA TRP A 138 -6.40 20.45 21.12
C TRP A 138 -6.10 18.95 21.19
N SER A 139 -6.96 18.16 21.83
CA SER A 139 -6.83 16.69 21.90
C SER A 139 -7.07 15.98 20.55
N ARG A 140 -7.65 16.69 19.57
CA ARG A 140 -8.09 16.14 18.29
C ARG A 140 -7.12 16.48 17.18
N LEU A 141 -6.63 17.72 17.19
CA LEU A 141 -5.51 18.13 16.34
C LEU A 141 -4.25 17.34 16.68
N SER A 142 -3.98 17.06 17.97
CA SER A 142 -2.83 16.24 18.39
C SER A 142 -2.87 14.81 17.86
N ARG A 143 -4.06 14.20 17.72
CA ARG A 143 -4.21 12.84 17.15
C ARG A 143 -3.98 12.82 15.64
N PHE A 144 -4.45 13.83 14.92
CA PHE A 144 -4.18 13.98 13.49
C PHE A 144 -2.69 14.21 13.24
N LEU A 145 -2.05 15.10 14.01
CA LEU A 145 -0.61 15.34 13.93
C LEU A 145 0.21 14.11 14.31
N ALA A 146 -0.24 13.31 15.27
CA ALA A 146 0.40 12.04 15.61
C ALA A 146 0.31 11.03 14.45
N GLY A 147 -0.86 10.90 13.79
CA GLY A 147 -1.02 10.06 12.61
C GLY A 147 -0.13 10.48 11.44
N LEU A 148 -0.08 11.78 11.16
CA LEU A 148 0.78 12.36 10.12
C LEU A 148 2.28 12.18 10.46
N GLY A 149 2.64 12.28 11.74
CA GLY A 149 3.98 11.98 12.24
C GLY A 149 4.39 10.53 12.04
N VAL A 150 3.49 9.56 12.27
CA VAL A 150 3.77 8.13 12.02
C VAL A 150 3.95 7.87 10.52
N ILE A 151 3.12 8.45 9.66
CA ILE A 151 3.26 8.31 8.20
C ILE A 151 4.60 8.91 7.74
N ALA A 152 4.94 10.11 8.20
CA ALA A 152 6.20 10.76 7.89
C ALA A 152 7.40 9.93 8.39
N ALA A 153 7.31 9.35 9.59
CA ALA A 153 8.36 8.49 10.13
C ALA A 153 8.53 7.20 9.31
N LEU A 154 7.44 6.55 8.90
CA LEU A 154 7.50 5.36 8.05
C LEU A 154 8.06 5.67 6.65
N ALA A 155 7.61 6.77 6.04
CA ALA A 155 8.16 7.24 4.76
C ALA A 155 9.65 7.56 4.87
N LEU A 156 10.07 8.20 5.97
CA LEU A 156 11.48 8.50 6.23
C LEU A 156 12.30 7.23 6.44
N ILE A 157 11.81 6.27 7.22
CA ILE A 157 12.49 4.98 7.44
C ILE A 157 12.65 4.24 6.11
N LEU A 158 11.61 4.22 5.27
CA LEU A 158 11.63 3.56 3.97
C LEU A 158 12.65 4.22 3.03
N TRP A 159 12.62 5.56 2.95
CA TRP A 159 13.60 6.33 2.20
C TRP A 159 15.04 6.13 2.70
N VAL A 160 15.26 6.10 4.02
CA VAL A 160 16.60 5.85 4.61
C VAL A 160 17.06 4.42 4.32
N ALA A 161 16.18 3.43 4.44
CA ALA A 161 16.52 2.02 4.19
C ALA A 161 16.87 1.79 2.72
N GLU A 162 16.06 2.33 1.80
CA GLU A 162 16.26 2.22 0.36
C GLU A 162 17.56 2.91 -0.07
N ARG A 163 17.81 4.14 0.40
CA ARG A 163 19.07 4.87 0.17
C ARG A 163 20.31 4.20 0.76
N ARG A 164 20.17 3.30 1.73
CA ARG A 164 21.31 2.64 2.40
C ARG A 164 21.55 1.21 1.95
N THR A 165 20.61 0.58 1.22
CA THR A 165 20.68 -0.86 0.92
C THR A 165 20.55 -1.21 -0.56
N GLY A 166 20.24 -0.24 -1.42
CA GLY A 166 20.13 -0.39 -2.88
C GLY A 166 21.33 0.14 -3.67
N TRP A 167 21.19 0.16 -4.99
CA TRP A 167 22.20 0.65 -5.94
C TRP A 167 22.69 2.06 -5.60
N ASP A 168 21.78 2.95 -5.20
CA ASP A 168 22.10 4.35 -4.87
C ASP A 168 22.87 4.53 -3.55
N ALA A 169 23.01 3.46 -2.75
CA ALA A 169 23.85 3.48 -1.57
C ALA A 169 25.35 3.37 -1.89
N LEU A 170 25.67 2.88 -3.10
CA LEU A 170 27.04 2.75 -3.57
C LEU A 170 27.58 4.12 -3.98
N ASP A 171 28.85 4.37 -3.69
CA ASP A 171 29.51 5.59 -4.16
C ASP A 171 29.64 5.60 -5.69
N ALA A 172 29.85 6.79 -6.26
CA ALA A 172 29.90 6.96 -7.70
C ALA A 172 31.04 6.18 -8.38
N ALA A 173 32.18 5.99 -7.71
CA ALA A 173 33.31 5.25 -8.28
C ALA A 173 32.99 3.75 -8.34
N THR A 174 32.42 3.19 -7.26
CA THR A 174 31.96 1.80 -7.21
C THR A 174 30.89 1.52 -8.29
N ARG A 175 29.93 2.43 -8.47
CA ARG A 175 28.91 2.30 -9.53
C ARG A 175 29.51 2.37 -10.93
N ALA A 176 30.49 3.25 -11.16
CA ALA A 176 31.20 3.34 -12.43
C ALA A 176 32.02 2.08 -12.73
N GLU A 177 32.71 1.51 -11.74
CA GLU A 177 33.44 0.25 -11.88
C GLU A 177 32.50 -0.92 -12.20
N ALA A 178 31.39 -1.02 -11.47
CA ALA A 178 30.39 -2.07 -11.69
C ALA A 178 29.75 -1.98 -13.08
N THR A 179 29.31 -0.80 -13.49
CA THR A 179 28.73 -0.60 -14.84
C THR A 179 29.75 -0.81 -15.95
N ALA A 180 31.03 -0.49 -15.75
CA ALA A 180 32.10 -0.83 -16.68
C ALA A 180 32.27 -2.36 -16.81
N ARG A 181 32.20 -3.10 -15.70
CA ARG A 181 32.23 -4.56 -15.72
C ARG A 181 31.05 -5.15 -16.48
N PHE A 182 29.83 -4.65 -16.26
CA PHE A 182 28.63 -5.11 -16.98
C PHE A 182 28.72 -4.78 -18.48
N SER A 183 29.19 -3.58 -18.81
CA SER A 183 29.41 -3.14 -20.19
C SER A 183 30.42 -4.01 -20.93
N ALA A 184 31.49 -4.44 -20.26
CA ALA A 184 32.48 -5.34 -20.83
C ALA A 184 31.87 -6.72 -21.17
N GLU A 185 31.05 -7.27 -20.28
CA GLU A 185 30.40 -8.56 -20.52
C GLU A 185 29.30 -8.47 -21.59
N ALA A 186 28.49 -7.40 -21.57
CA ALA A 186 27.52 -7.13 -22.62
C ALA A 186 28.19 -6.95 -23.99
N SER A 187 29.35 -6.27 -24.05
CA SER A 187 30.10 -6.07 -25.30
C SER A 187 30.54 -7.37 -25.96
N ARG A 188 30.82 -8.41 -25.15
CA ARG A 188 31.18 -9.74 -25.68
C ARG A 188 30.00 -10.43 -26.33
N VAL A 189 28.82 -10.33 -25.74
CA VAL A 189 27.57 -10.87 -26.31
C VAL A 189 27.15 -10.07 -27.53
N ALA A 190 27.20 -8.73 -27.44
CA ALA A 190 26.88 -7.82 -28.53
C ALA A 190 27.87 -7.93 -29.70
N GLY A 191 29.09 -8.43 -29.46
CA GLY A 191 30.15 -8.52 -30.47
C GLY A 191 30.75 -7.18 -30.88
N LYS A 192 30.47 -6.12 -30.11
CA LYS A 192 30.94 -4.74 -30.35
C LYS A 192 30.97 -3.97 -29.02
N PRO A 193 31.68 -2.84 -28.94
CA PRO A 193 31.65 -1.98 -27.76
C PRO A 193 30.23 -1.47 -27.49
N VAL A 194 29.75 -1.67 -26.27
CA VAL A 194 28.46 -1.15 -25.80
C VAL A 194 28.57 -0.66 -24.36
N THR A 195 27.62 0.17 -23.96
CA THR A 195 27.51 0.74 -22.62
C THR A 195 26.23 0.26 -21.96
N ILE A 196 26.36 -0.19 -20.72
CA ILE A 196 25.24 -0.51 -19.82
C ILE A 196 25.17 0.58 -18.76
N ARG A 197 23.98 1.16 -18.58
CA ARG A 197 23.70 2.13 -17.52
C ARG A 197 22.60 1.63 -16.60
N CYS A 198 22.63 2.11 -15.37
CA CYS A 198 21.58 1.89 -14.39
C CYS A 198 20.71 3.15 -14.38
N ASP A 199 19.40 2.98 -14.55
CA ASP A 199 18.46 4.09 -14.63
C ASP A 199 18.07 4.61 -13.25
N GLU A 200 18.95 5.42 -12.67
CA GLU A 200 18.79 5.99 -11.33
C GLU A 200 17.63 7.00 -11.25
N SER A 201 17.29 7.66 -12.36
CA SER A 201 16.15 8.58 -12.43
C SER A 201 14.81 7.89 -12.69
N GLY A 202 14.84 6.65 -13.22
CA GLY A 202 13.63 5.90 -13.59
C GLY A 202 12.95 6.44 -14.85
N ASP A 203 13.71 7.12 -15.72
CA ASP A 203 13.18 7.76 -16.93
C ASP A 203 12.99 6.77 -18.09
N TYR A 204 13.67 5.62 -18.05
CA TYR A 204 13.80 4.68 -19.16
C TYR A 204 13.26 3.28 -18.85
N VAL A 205 13.32 2.83 -17.60
CA VAL A 205 12.90 1.48 -17.18
C VAL A 205 12.12 1.51 -15.87
N GLY A 206 11.54 0.37 -15.47
CA GLY A 206 10.79 0.25 -14.23
C GLY A 206 9.27 0.33 -14.40
N PRO A 207 8.50 0.73 -13.36
CA PRO A 207 7.06 0.49 -13.27
C PRO A 207 6.24 1.08 -14.42
N VAL A 208 6.70 2.19 -15.00
CA VAL A 208 6.01 2.85 -16.12
C VAL A 208 6.15 2.02 -17.40
N GLN A 209 7.34 1.48 -17.66
CA GLN A 209 7.64 0.71 -18.87
C GLN A 209 7.45 -0.81 -18.70
N HIS A 210 7.15 -1.28 -17.48
CA HIS A 210 6.97 -2.69 -17.14
C HIS A 210 8.16 -3.58 -17.55
N ALA A 211 9.35 -2.98 -17.69
CA ALA A 211 10.56 -3.64 -18.19
C ALA A 211 11.71 -3.49 -17.18
N ASP A 212 12.45 -4.57 -16.98
CA ASP A 212 13.65 -4.60 -16.12
C ASP A 212 14.90 -4.03 -16.82
N GLY A 213 14.82 -3.86 -18.14
CA GLY A 213 15.86 -3.35 -19.03
C GLY A 213 15.25 -2.79 -20.32
N VAL A 214 16.01 -1.97 -21.03
CA VAL A 214 15.68 -1.52 -22.39
C VAL A 214 16.96 -1.23 -23.18
N ALA A 215 16.97 -1.66 -24.44
CA ALA A 215 18.06 -1.42 -25.36
C ALA A 215 17.53 -0.91 -26.71
N THR A 216 18.28 -0.01 -27.33
CA THR A 216 18.05 0.31 -28.74
C THR A 216 18.59 -0.83 -29.60
N VAL A 217 17.74 -1.44 -30.43
CA VAL A 217 18.19 -2.57 -31.25
C VAL A 217 19.26 -2.14 -32.25
N GLY A 218 20.42 -2.80 -32.18
CA GLY A 218 21.60 -2.46 -32.97
C GLY A 218 22.30 -1.19 -32.50
N GLY A 219 21.85 -0.55 -31.41
CA GLY A 219 22.49 0.59 -30.79
C GLY A 219 23.70 0.21 -29.93
N GLU A 220 24.15 1.15 -29.10
CA GLU A 220 25.34 1.00 -28.25
C GLU A 220 25.05 1.22 -26.76
N LEU A 221 23.79 1.49 -26.39
CA LEU A 221 23.39 1.84 -25.04
C LEU A 221 22.14 1.06 -24.63
N ALA A 222 22.22 0.45 -23.46
CA ALA A 222 21.08 -0.13 -22.76
C ALA A 222 21.00 0.38 -21.31
N TYR A 223 19.78 0.47 -20.81
CA TYR A 223 19.47 0.83 -19.43
C TYR A 223 18.90 -0.38 -18.71
N LEU A 224 19.32 -0.57 -17.46
CA LEU A 224 18.78 -1.57 -16.53
C LEU A 224 18.18 -0.87 -15.32
N THR A 225 17.22 -1.50 -14.67
CA THR A 225 16.68 -0.97 -13.40
C THR A 225 17.76 -0.99 -12.31
N PRO A 226 17.72 -0.05 -11.35
CA PRO A 226 18.66 -0.04 -10.22
C PRO A 226 18.71 -1.37 -9.46
N ASP A 227 17.56 -2.05 -9.31
CA ASP A 227 17.48 -3.37 -8.67
C ASP A 227 18.29 -4.44 -9.41
N ARG A 228 18.21 -4.51 -10.74
CA ARG A 228 19.01 -5.46 -11.54
C ARG A 228 20.49 -5.13 -11.48
N CYS A 229 20.86 -3.85 -11.53
CA CYS A 229 22.24 -3.43 -11.33
C CYS A 229 22.79 -3.82 -9.95
N GLN A 230 22.00 -3.67 -8.90
CA GLN A 230 22.38 -4.08 -7.55
C GLN A 230 22.57 -5.60 -7.45
N ASP A 231 21.69 -6.39 -8.05
CA ASP A 231 21.79 -7.85 -8.03
C ASP A 231 23.02 -8.35 -8.83
N LEU A 232 23.35 -7.69 -9.95
CA LEU A 232 24.59 -7.95 -10.71
C LEU A 232 25.84 -7.54 -9.92
N TYR A 233 25.80 -6.42 -9.19
CA TYR A 233 26.90 -5.98 -8.35
C TYR A 233 27.18 -6.95 -7.21
N ARG A 234 26.13 -7.39 -6.52
CA ARG A 234 26.22 -8.42 -5.47
C ARG A 234 26.87 -9.69 -5.99
N LEU A 235 26.47 -10.13 -7.18
CA LEU A 235 27.11 -11.27 -7.83
C LEU A 235 28.59 -11.00 -8.10
N ALA A 236 28.90 -9.94 -8.85
CA ALA A 236 30.23 -9.75 -9.44
C ALA A 236 31.30 -9.21 -8.48
N PHE A 237 30.89 -8.58 -7.38
CA PHE A 237 31.80 -7.89 -6.45
C PHE A 237 31.66 -8.35 -4.99
N LYS A 238 30.61 -9.11 -4.65
CA LYS A 238 30.39 -9.63 -3.28
C LYS A 238 30.27 -11.14 -3.21
N ASP A 239 30.32 -11.84 -4.35
CA ASP A 239 30.08 -13.28 -4.45
C ASP A 239 28.73 -13.71 -3.84
N GLU A 240 27.76 -12.79 -3.80
CA GLU A 240 26.45 -13.00 -3.21
C GLU A 240 25.46 -13.47 -4.28
N VAL A 241 24.96 -14.70 -4.13
CA VAL A 241 24.00 -15.31 -5.06
C VAL A 241 22.63 -15.42 -4.40
N ARG A 242 21.64 -14.77 -5.02
CA ARG A 242 20.22 -14.85 -4.66
C ARG A 242 19.48 -15.48 -5.84
N PRO A 243 19.22 -16.81 -5.84
CA PRO A 243 18.97 -17.58 -7.05
C PRO A 243 18.01 -16.91 -8.05
N SER A 244 16.78 -16.60 -7.65
CA SER A 244 15.80 -15.97 -8.56
C SER A 244 16.20 -14.57 -9.02
N GLN A 245 16.72 -13.73 -8.12
CA GLN A 245 17.12 -12.36 -8.44
C GLN A 245 18.36 -12.32 -9.34
N THR A 246 19.38 -13.08 -8.98
CA THR A 246 20.62 -13.22 -9.76
C THR A 246 20.34 -13.80 -11.14
N ALA A 247 19.49 -14.84 -11.23
CA ALA A 247 19.11 -15.43 -12.51
C ALA A 247 18.40 -14.41 -13.41
N ARG A 248 17.42 -13.66 -12.86
CA ARG A 248 16.71 -12.63 -13.60
C ARG A 248 17.64 -11.51 -14.06
N ALA A 249 18.54 -11.05 -13.21
CA ALA A 249 19.48 -9.97 -13.53
C ALA A 249 20.48 -10.36 -14.63
N LEU A 250 21.00 -11.59 -14.59
CA LEU A 250 21.84 -12.15 -15.66
C LEU A 250 21.08 -12.30 -16.97
N ALA A 251 19.85 -12.84 -16.92
CA ALA A 251 19.03 -13.02 -18.11
C ALA A 251 18.70 -11.68 -18.78
N VAL A 252 18.33 -10.65 -18.00
CA VAL A 252 18.06 -9.31 -18.52
C VAL A 252 19.32 -8.68 -19.12
N LEU A 253 20.48 -8.72 -18.44
CA LEU A 253 21.71 -8.17 -19.01
C LEU A 253 22.10 -8.84 -20.34
N ALA A 254 21.95 -10.17 -20.42
CA ALA A 254 22.20 -10.91 -21.65
C ALA A 254 21.17 -10.58 -22.75
N HIS A 255 19.90 -10.44 -22.38
CA HIS A 255 18.80 -10.06 -23.27
C HIS A 255 19.05 -8.70 -23.92
N GLU A 256 19.32 -7.68 -23.11
CA GLU A 256 19.64 -6.35 -23.64
C GLU A 256 20.89 -6.36 -24.53
N ALA A 257 21.89 -7.17 -24.20
CA ALA A 257 23.09 -7.30 -25.03
C ALA A 257 22.78 -7.90 -26.43
N TRP A 258 21.81 -8.80 -26.54
CA TRP A 258 21.36 -9.34 -27.84
C TRP A 258 20.57 -8.32 -28.66
N HIS A 259 19.77 -7.47 -28.02
CA HIS A 259 19.20 -6.31 -28.70
C HIS A 259 20.28 -5.38 -29.23
N LEU A 260 21.31 -5.06 -28.44
CA LEU A 260 22.44 -4.24 -28.89
C LEU A 260 23.21 -4.88 -30.06
N ARG A 261 23.26 -6.22 -30.13
CA ARG A 261 23.78 -6.95 -31.29
C ARG A 261 22.96 -6.74 -32.56
N GLY A 262 21.68 -6.40 -32.44
CA GLY A 262 20.77 -6.15 -33.55
C GLY A 262 19.62 -7.15 -33.67
N VAL A 263 19.44 -8.06 -32.72
CA VAL A 263 18.30 -8.99 -32.73
C VAL A 263 17.06 -8.25 -32.23
N ARG A 264 15.99 -8.27 -33.03
CA ARG A 264 14.74 -7.54 -32.76
C ARG A 264 13.64 -8.38 -32.13
N ASP A 265 13.62 -9.67 -32.44
CA ASP A 265 12.56 -10.57 -32.01
C ASP A 265 12.75 -10.96 -30.54
N GLU A 266 11.80 -10.59 -29.68
CA GLU A 266 11.86 -10.76 -28.23
C GLU A 266 12.06 -12.22 -27.80
N GLY A 267 11.33 -13.16 -28.41
CA GLY A 267 11.45 -14.59 -28.10
C GLY A 267 12.80 -15.18 -28.51
N THR A 268 13.32 -14.76 -29.67
CA THR A 268 14.66 -15.14 -30.14
C THR A 268 15.75 -14.53 -29.25
N THR A 269 15.63 -13.25 -28.91
CA THR A 269 16.53 -12.54 -27.99
C THR A 269 16.54 -13.24 -26.63
N GLU A 270 15.38 -13.56 -26.07
CA GLU A 270 15.27 -14.29 -24.80
C GLU A 270 15.94 -15.66 -24.88
N CYS A 271 15.73 -16.42 -25.97
CA CYS A 271 16.38 -17.72 -26.15
C CYS A 271 17.90 -17.62 -26.13
N TYR A 272 18.46 -16.67 -26.88
CA TYR A 272 19.90 -16.44 -26.91
C TYR A 272 20.44 -15.87 -25.60
N ALA A 273 19.65 -15.06 -24.90
CA ALA A 273 19.98 -14.51 -23.58
C ALA A 273 20.16 -15.62 -22.55
N LEU A 274 19.27 -16.62 -22.53
CA LEU A 274 19.37 -17.75 -21.59
C LEU A 274 20.64 -18.59 -21.83
N GLN A 275 21.05 -18.76 -23.08
CA GLN A 275 22.27 -19.49 -23.43
C GLN A 275 23.54 -18.68 -23.11
N SER A 276 23.59 -17.43 -23.58
CA SER A 276 24.73 -16.54 -23.32
C SER A 276 24.86 -16.14 -21.85
N GLY A 277 23.76 -16.13 -21.10
CA GLY A 277 23.70 -15.89 -19.65
C GLY A 277 24.50 -16.89 -18.83
N VAL A 278 24.71 -18.12 -19.33
CA VAL A 278 25.56 -19.12 -18.66
C VAL A 278 27.02 -18.67 -18.63
N GLU A 279 27.58 -18.31 -19.78
CA GLU A 279 28.97 -17.88 -19.89
C GLU A 279 29.19 -16.49 -19.26
N MET A 280 28.20 -15.59 -19.39
CA MET A 280 28.21 -14.31 -18.69
C MET A 280 28.23 -14.52 -17.16
N GLY A 281 27.36 -15.38 -16.63
CA GLY A 281 27.32 -15.71 -15.21
C GLY A 281 28.65 -16.27 -14.70
N ARG A 282 29.31 -17.14 -15.48
CA ARG A 282 30.65 -17.65 -15.15
C ARG A 282 31.70 -16.55 -15.04
N ARG A 283 31.71 -15.64 -16.00
CA ARG A 283 32.66 -14.50 -16.01
C ARG A 283 32.38 -13.49 -14.91
N LEU A 284 31.15 -13.46 -14.39
CA LEU A 284 30.75 -12.67 -13.23
C LEU A 284 30.90 -13.42 -11.90
N GLY A 285 31.49 -14.61 -11.87
CA GLY A 285 31.88 -15.30 -10.62
C GLY A 285 31.10 -16.57 -10.31
N LEU A 286 30.10 -16.96 -11.10
CA LEU A 286 29.41 -18.23 -10.88
C LEU A 286 30.25 -19.44 -11.32
N SER A 287 30.00 -20.58 -10.67
CA SER A 287 30.38 -21.87 -11.25
C SER A 287 29.54 -22.17 -12.50
N GLU A 288 30.05 -23.03 -13.38
CA GLU A 288 29.30 -23.48 -14.56
C GLU A 288 27.94 -24.08 -14.21
N SER A 289 27.92 -24.96 -13.20
CA SER A 289 26.75 -25.70 -12.80
C SER A 289 25.69 -24.77 -12.25
N THR A 290 26.09 -23.80 -11.42
CA THR A 290 25.17 -22.78 -10.89
C THR A 290 24.63 -21.89 -12.01
N ALA A 291 25.49 -21.36 -12.89
CA ALA A 291 25.04 -20.51 -13.99
C ALA A 291 24.03 -21.24 -14.90
N ARG A 292 24.30 -22.50 -15.27
CA ARG A 292 23.36 -23.34 -16.02
C ARG A 292 22.06 -23.59 -15.27
N GLN A 293 22.13 -23.89 -13.97
CA GLN A 293 20.94 -24.11 -13.15
C GLN A 293 20.03 -22.87 -13.14
N LEU A 294 20.61 -21.69 -12.96
CA LEU A 294 19.88 -20.42 -12.96
C LEU A 294 19.22 -20.13 -14.32
N MET A 295 19.93 -20.36 -15.43
CA MET A 295 19.35 -20.14 -16.77
C MET A 295 18.29 -21.18 -17.13
N ARG A 296 18.44 -22.43 -16.70
CA ARG A 296 17.38 -23.46 -16.84
C ARG A 296 16.13 -23.13 -16.05
N GLN A 297 16.30 -22.55 -14.86
CA GLN A 297 15.18 -22.04 -14.08
C GLN A 297 14.45 -20.93 -14.85
N GLN A 298 15.17 -19.95 -15.39
CA GLN A 298 14.57 -18.88 -16.20
C GLN A 298 13.87 -19.40 -17.46
N LEU A 299 14.44 -20.40 -18.15
CA LEU A 299 13.80 -21.08 -19.28
C LEU A 299 12.48 -21.74 -18.87
N THR A 300 12.48 -22.44 -17.73
CA THR A 300 11.28 -23.11 -17.20
C THR A 300 10.21 -22.09 -16.82
N GLU A 301 10.58 -21.01 -16.13
CA GLU A 301 9.68 -19.91 -15.77
C GLU A 301 9.15 -19.18 -17.01
N ASN A 302 9.97 -19.02 -18.05
CA ASN A 302 9.57 -18.42 -19.32
C ASN A 302 8.43 -19.20 -20.00
N ALA A 303 8.49 -20.54 -20.01
CA ALA A 303 7.46 -21.39 -20.57
C ALA A 303 6.07 -21.18 -19.91
N LEU A 304 6.05 -20.70 -18.67
CA LEU A 304 4.84 -20.41 -17.90
C LEU A 304 4.29 -18.99 -18.14
N ARG A 305 4.98 -18.11 -18.85
CA ARG A 305 4.54 -16.72 -19.12
C ARG A 305 3.24 -16.69 -19.94
N ALA A 306 2.28 -15.86 -19.56
CA ALA A 306 1.00 -15.69 -20.24
C ALA A 306 0.59 -14.21 -20.33
N GLY A 307 -0.37 -13.88 -21.22
CA GLY A 307 -0.93 -12.53 -21.31
C GLY A 307 -0.02 -11.52 -22.02
N ALA A 308 0.30 -10.40 -21.35
CA ALA A 308 1.05 -9.27 -21.89
C ALA A 308 2.54 -9.55 -22.12
N SER A 309 3.11 -10.61 -21.54
CA SER A 309 4.52 -11.01 -21.72
C SER A 309 4.71 -12.13 -22.75
N ARG A 310 3.72 -12.33 -23.64
CA ARG A 310 3.74 -13.40 -24.65
C ARG A 310 4.82 -13.20 -25.70
N GLU A 311 5.18 -11.97 -26.03
CA GLU A 311 6.27 -11.64 -26.96
C GLU A 311 7.62 -12.18 -26.49
N TYR A 312 7.87 -12.20 -25.18
CA TYR A 312 9.08 -12.74 -24.58
C TYR A 312 9.08 -14.28 -24.45
N ARG A 313 8.00 -14.97 -24.82
CA ARG A 313 7.93 -16.42 -24.70
C ARG A 313 8.84 -17.05 -25.76
N VAL A 314 9.76 -17.90 -25.32
CA VAL A 314 10.64 -18.62 -26.25
C VAL A 314 9.82 -19.57 -27.14
N SER A 315 10.17 -19.64 -28.43
CA SER A 315 9.54 -20.56 -29.36
C SER A 315 10.00 -22.01 -29.11
N PRO A 316 9.30 -23.03 -29.64
CA PRO A 316 9.77 -24.42 -29.61
C PRO A 316 11.13 -24.65 -30.29
N ASP A 317 11.59 -23.71 -31.13
CA ASP A 317 12.91 -23.77 -31.77
C ASP A 317 14.06 -23.49 -30.79
N CYS A 318 13.73 -23.00 -29.59
CA CYS A 318 14.64 -22.74 -28.48
C CYS A 318 14.86 -24.01 -27.63
N GLY A 319 15.76 -24.88 -28.07
CA GLY A 319 16.10 -26.11 -27.37
C GLY A 319 17.39 -26.72 -27.91
N ASP A 320 17.90 -27.73 -27.20
CA ASP A 320 19.11 -28.48 -27.57
C ASP A 320 19.04 -29.02 -29.01
N GLY A 321 20.01 -28.65 -29.85
CA GLY A 321 20.06 -29.00 -31.28
C GLY A 321 19.03 -28.27 -32.15
N GLY A 322 18.22 -27.38 -31.56
CA GLY A 322 17.19 -26.62 -32.24
C GLY A 322 17.72 -25.50 -33.13
N PRO A 323 16.86 -24.88 -33.95
CA PRO A 323 17.25 -23.77 -34.82
C PRO A 323 17.88 -22.58 -34.07
N LEU A 324 17.46 -22.33 -32.83
CA LEU A 324 17.95 -21.23 -32.00
C LEU A 324 19.04 -21.63 -31.00
N ASP A 325 19.56 -22.85 -31.08
CA ASP A 325 20.73 -23.26 -30.30
C ASP A 325 22.00 -22.65 -30.87
N LEU A 326 22.68 -21.83 -30.06
CA LEU A 326 23.95 -21.17 -30.39
C LEU A 326 25.09 -22.17 -30.52
N ASN A 327 24.97 -23.38 -29.95
CA ASN A 327 25.98 -24.43 -30.00
C ASN A 327 25.37 -25.82 -30.24
N ARG A 328 24.80 -26.01 -31.43
CA ARG A 328 24.21 -27.28 -31.89
C ARG A 328 25.14 -28.50 -31.84
N GLY A 329 26.45 -28.30 -31.71
CA GLY A 329 27.43 -29.37 -31.55
C GLY A 329 27.53 -29.92 -30.12
N SER A 330 26.80 -29.35 -29.16
CA SER A 330 26.86 -29.70 -27.75
C SER A 330 25.47 -29.95 -27.18
N ALA A 331 25.28 -31.10 -26.51
CA ALA A 331 24.05 -31.40 -25.77
C ALA A 331 23.89 -30.57 -24.47
N ARG A 332 24.54 -29.41 -24.39
CA ARG A 332 24.67 -28.59 -23.17
C ARG A 332 23.88 -27.30 -23.35
N PHE A 333 22.57 -27.45 -23.40
CA PHE A 333 21.59 -26.36 -23.44
C PHE A 333 20.98 -26.05 -22.04
N PRO A 334 20.54 -24.81 -21.80
CA PRO A 334 20.99 -23.60 -22.49
C PRO A 334 22.49 -23.34 -22.27
#